data_AF-A0A9X7PK57-F1
#
_entry.id   AF-A0A9X7PK57-F1
#
_cell.length_a   1.000
_cell.length_b   1.000
_cell.length_c   1.000
_cell.angle_alpha   90.00
_cell.angle_beta   90.00
_cell.angle_gamma   90.00
#
_symmetry.space_group_name_H-M   'P 1'
#
loop_
_entity.id
_entity.type
_entity.pdbx_description
1 polymer ?
#
loop_
_entity_poly.entity_id
_entity_poly.type
_entity_poly.pdbx_seq_one_letter_code
_entity_poly.pdbx_strand_id
1 'polypeptide(L)'
;MEIRDTDPNDAYKIQWREVNDGSKKLLISDRVLLVNVSWDDLNAQGLIFGKTITIDGKQYKLRVLTGGSNYRSGKDAYSGGSPSNNEWDRIITNEAGFSGLPVPSATDLDTSQNSTDFNSAHNQFWNWFYIDSWAQEAYTGNSAYRAVRGDDSARHWGYSSSDLRYPYVGWRPVLEVLNSAPVISGSDSNLGNKSAPFTINYSVNDTDTSDTLTVTEKVDTTTIRTINNAVRGQTYTLDLSSVWSTLSLGSHTITITVNDGKGGTATRTYTFTKTDDRIKFTLKNPIETSIAAKKIVVSGVLTVPNGATLSVKACNNGFDSNPTWEDITTAFLNRQAYSFTNTTKTAAKWGINIQFEILKGTATDQIIVDGFGFSFE
;
A
#
# COMPACT_ATOMS: atom_id res chain seq x y z
N MET A 1 28.69 0.61 -19.80
CA MET A 1 28.02 -0.58 -19.24
C MET A 1 26.91 -0.09 -18.35
N GLU A 2 25.74 -0.69 -18.46
CA GLU A 2 24.56 -0.28 -17.70
C GLU A 2 23.66 -1.49 -17.43
N ILE A 3 22.94 -1.42 -16.32
CA ILE A 3 21.78 -2.27 -16.04
C ILE A 3 20.55 -1.39 -16.31
N ARG A 4 19.56 -1.96 -17.00
CA ARG A 4 18.32 -1.29 -17.39
C ARG A 4 17.13 -1.88 -16.62
N ASP A 5 15.95 -1.32 -16.89
CA ASP A 5 14.66 -1.83 -16.45
C ASP A 5 14.46 -3.31 -16.79
N THR A 6 13.59 -3.96 -16.02
CA THR A 6 13.36 -5.40 -16.13
C THR A 6 12.83 -5.75 -17.52
N ASP A 7 13.56 -6.61 -18.22
CA ASP A 7 13.14 -7.09 -19.54
C ASP A 7 11.84 -7.92 -19.41
N PRO A 8 10.85 -7.75 -20.30
CA PRO A 8 9.63 -8.56 -20.26
C PRO A 8 9.88 -10.06 -20.48
N ASN A 9 10.99 -10.43 -21.15
CA ASN A 9 11.37 -11.81 -21.38
C ASN A 9 12.24 -12.35 -20.22
N ASP A 10 11.75 -13.41 -19.57
CA ASP A 10 12.44 -14.07 -18.46
C ASP A 10 13.87 -14.53 -18.79
N ALA A 11 14.15 -14.86 -20.06
CA ALA A 11 15.48 -15.29 -20.49
C ALA A 11 16.57 -14.21 -20.38
N TYR A 12 16.18 -12.93 -20.33
CA TYR A 12 17.12 -11.80 -20.23
C TYR A 12 17.16 -11.19 -18.83
N LYS A 13 16.42 -11.74 -17.87
CA LYS A 13 16.39 -11.23 -16.49
C LYS A 13 17.63 -11.68 -15.73
N ILE A 14 18.24 -10.71 -15.05
CA ILE A 14 19.30 -10.99 -14.07
C ILE A 14 18.64 -11.64 -12.85
N GLN A 15 19.21 -12.76 -12.40
CA GLN A 15 18.82 -13.38 -11.15
C GLN A 15 19.54 -12.67 -9.99
N TRP A 16 18.74 -12.13 -9.07
CA TRP A 16 19.23 -11.41 -7.91
C TRP A 16 19.03 -12.23 -6.64
N ARG A 17 20.06 -12.26 -5.79
CA ARG A 17 20.02 -12.83 -4.44
C ARG A 17 19.79 -11.70 -3.45
N GLU A 18 18.66 -11.73 -2.75
CA GLU A 18 18.31 -10.73 -1.75
C GLU A 18 19.00 -11.03 -0.42
N VAL A 19 19.63 -10.01 0.18
CA VAL A 19 20.30 -10.10 1.47
C VAL A 19 20.00 -8.85 2.29
N ASN A 20 19.54 -9.04 3.53
CA ASN A 20 19.34 -7.96 4.49
C ASN A 20 20.55 -7.90 5.43
N ASP A 21 21.49 -6.98 5.17
CA ASP A 21 22.69 -6.76 5.98
C ASP A 21 22.52 -5.51 6.86
N GLY A 22 22.07 -5.72 8.10
CA GLY A 22 21.73 -4.63 9.02
C GLY A 22 20.59 -3.78 8.46
N SER A 23 20.85 -2.49 8.24
CA SER A 23 19.89 -1.57 7.63
C SER A 23 19.89 -1.59 6.10
N LYS A 24 20.83 -2.32 5.47
CA LYS A 24 20.95 -2.39 4.02
C LYS A 24 20.17 -3.57 3.48
N LYS A 25 19.41 -3.31 2.42
CA LYS A 25 18.86 -4.36 1.56
C LYS A 25 19.69 -4.41 0.28
N LEU A 26 20.32 -5.56 0.04
CA LEU A 26 21.19 -5.80 -1.11
C LEU A 26 20.53 -6.81 -2.07
N LEU A 27 20.68 -6.57 -3.36
CA LEU A 27 20.39 -7.51 -4.42
C LEU A 27 21.71 -7.82 -5.13
N ILE A 28 22.23 -9.02 -4.94
CA ILE A 28 23.54 -9.44 -5.47
C ILE A 28 23.30 -10.32 -6.69
N SER A 29 23.96 -10.04 -7.81
CA SER A 29 23.83 -10.91 -8.98
C SER A 29 24.37 -12.30 -8.66
N ASP A 30 23.62 -13.32 -9.05
CA ASP A 30 23.99 -14.72 -8.84
C ASP A 30 25.25 -15.15 -9.60
N ARG A 31 25.78 -14.30 -10.50
CA ARG A 31 26.96 -14.57 -11.32
C ARG A 31 27.68 -13.28 -11.73
N VAL A 32 28.88 -13.42 -12.30
CA VAL A 32 29.52 -12.34 -13.06
C VAL A 32 28.75 -12.15 -14.38
N LEU A 33 28.32 -10.91 -14.65
CA LEU A 33 27.54 -10.58 -15.85
C LEU A 33 28.40 -10.20 -17.05
N LEU A 34 29.65 -9.78 -16.80
CA LEU A 34 30.55 -9.34 -17.84
C LEU A 34 32.00 -9.61 -17.45
N VAL A 35 32.72 -10.34 -18.30
CA VAL A 35 34.17 -10.57 -18.24
C VAL A 35 34.90 -9.73 -19.29
N ASN A 36 36.23 -9.80 -19.35
CA ASN A 36 37.07 -8.95 -20.22
C ASN A 36 36.90 -7.44 -19.95
N VAL A 37 36.56 -7.10 -18.70
CA VAL A 37 36.45 -5.73 -18.21
C VAL A 37 37.44 -5.53 -17.07
N SER A 38 38.16 -4.41 -17.09
CA SER A 38 39.11 -4.10 -16.02
C SER A 38 38.44 -3.42 -14.84
N TRP A 39 39.11 -3.46 -13.70
CA TRP A 39 38.68 -2.69 -12.54
C TRP A 39 38.67 -1.19 -12.85
N ASP A 40 39.65 -0.70 -13.62
CA ASP A 40 39.72 0.70 -14.02
C ASP A 40 38.57 1.10 -14.96
N ASP A 41 38.14 0.23 -15.87
CA ASP A 41 36.97 0.46 -16.75
C ASP A 41 35.68 0.60 -15.93
N LEU A 42 35.53 -0.24 -14.89
CA LEU A 42 34.41 -0.21 -13.95
C LEU A 42 34.44 1.05 -13.10
N ASN A 43 35.61 1.38 -12.57
CA ASN A 43 35.80 2.52 -11.68
C ASN A 43 35.58 3.85 -12.41
N ALA A 44 36.05 3.98 -13.65
CA ALA A 44 35.79 5.17 -14.48
C ALA A 44 34.29 5.42 -14.71
N GLN A 45 33.46 4.37 -14.63
CA GLN A 45 32.00 4.46 -14.73
C GLN A 45 31.30 4.59 -13.36
N GLY A 46 32.06 4.63 -12.26
CA GLY A 46 31.53 4.67 -10.88
C GLY A 46 30.98 3.33 -10.37
N LEU A 47 31.22 2.23 -11.08
CA LEU A 47 30.58 0.94 -10.80
C LEU A 47 31.29 0.12 -9.71
N ILE A 48 32.47 0.54 -9.25
CA ILE A 48 33.16 -0.11 -8.13
C ILE A 48 32.53 0.29 -6.80
N PHE A 49 32.53 1.59 -6.49
CA PHE A 49 32.14 2.09 -5.17
C PHE A 49 30.66 2.50 -5.08
N GLY A 50 30.03 2.79 -6.22
CA GLY A 50 28.64 3.21 -6.24
C GLY A 50 28.32 4.21 -7.33
N LYS A 51 27.30 3.88 -8.12
CA LYS A 51 26.61 4.79 -9.02
C LYS A 51 25.11 4.68 -8.75
N THR A 52 24.44 5.81 -8.54
CA THR A 52 22.98 5.81 -8.45
C THR A 52 22.39 5.53 -9.82
N ILE A 53 21.50 4.54 -9.89
CA ILE A 53 20.75 4.18 -11.09
C ILE A 53 19.27 4.03 -10.74
N THR A 54 18.42 4.03 -11.78
CA THR A 54 16.98 3.77 -11.66
C THR A 54 16.65 2.52 -12.45
N ILE A 55 15.93 1.58 -11.82
CA ILE A 55 15.40 0.36 -12.43
C ILE A 55 13.93 0.29 -12.05
N ASP A 56 13.04 0.15 -13.03
CA ASP A 56 11.59 0.06 -12.86
C ASP A 56 11.01 1.20 -11.98
N GLY A 57 11.57 2.41 -12.13
CA GLY A 57 11.20 3.59 -11.36
C GLY A 57 11.77 3.67 -9.93
N LYS A 58 12.53 2.68 -9.47
CA LYS A 58 13.16 2.65 -8.14
C LYS A 58 14.65 2.99 -8.21
N GLN A 59 15.15 3.72 -7.22
CA GLN A 59 16.56 4.09 -7.14
C GLN A 59 17.40 3.06 -6.38
N TYR A 60 18.57 2.76 -6.93
CA TYR A 60 19.55 1.85 -6.36
C TYR A 60 20.95 2.44 -6.43
N LYS A 61 21.81 2.08 -5.48
CA LYS A 61 23.26 2.27 -5.61
C LYS A 61 23.86 0.99 -6.19
N LEU A 62 24.29 1.07 -7.45
CA LEU A 62 24.96 -0.01 -8.17
C LEU A 62 26.46 0.01 -7.88
N ARG A 63 27.00 -1.10 -7.37
CA ARG A 63 28.41 -1.27 -7.00
C ARG A 63 28.86 -2.73 -7.11
N VAL A 64 30.09 -3.05 -6.68
CA VAL A 64 30.55 -4.42 -6.40
C VAL A 64 30.66 -4.69 -4.90
N LEU A 65 30.88 -5.95 -4.50
CA LEU A 65 31.10 -6.34 -3.11
C LEU A 65 32.47 -5.87 -2.60
N THR A 66 32.55 -5.60 -1.31
CA THR A 66 33.83 -5.59 -0.58
C THR A 66 34.37 -7.01 -0.48
N GLY A 67 35.65 -7.20 -0.79
CA GLY A 67 36.33 -8.50 -0.81
C GLY A 67 37.50 -8.59 0.16
N GLY A 68 37.85 -7.50 0.85
CA GLY A 68 39.06 -7.40 1.64
C GLY A 68 40.29 -7.04 0.81
N SER A 69 41.29 -6.47 1.47
CA SER A 69 42.47 -5.82 0.88
C SER A 69 43.77 -6.63 1.00
N ASN A 70 43.70 -7.83 1.61
CA ASN A 70 44.80 -8.79 1.73
C ASN A 70 44.24 -10.18 2.06
N TYR A 71 45.10 -11.20 2.04
CA TYR A 71 44.85 -12.51 2.65
C TYR A 71 44.39 -12.37 4.10
N ARG A 72 43.39 -13.15 4.50
CA ARG A 72 42.91 -13.19 5.89
C ARG A 72 43.96 -13.75 6.84
N SER A 73 44.60 -14.87 6.48
CA SER A 73 45.55 -15.59 7.31
C SER A 73 46.92 -15.70 6.64
N GLY A 74 47.82 -14.78 6.97
CA GLY A 74 49.20 -14.80 6.46
C GLY A 74 49.26 -14.69 4.93
N LYS A 75 49.58 -15.81 4.27
CA LYS A 75 49.67 -15.92 2.79
C LYS A 75 48.68 -16.94 2.21
N ASP A 76 47.75 -17.42 3.02
CA ASP A 76 46.78 -18.42 2.60
C ASP A 76 45.66 -17.77 1.78
N ALA A 77 45.72 -17.94 0.46
CA ALA A 77 44.70 -17.47 -0.48
C ALA A 77 43.32 -18.09 -0.22
N TYR A 78 43.27 -19.25 0.42
CA TYR A 78 42.03 -19.97 0.71
C TYR A 78 41.48 -19.61 2.08
N SER A 79 42.07 -18.68 2.82
CA SER A 79 41.56 -18.30 4.14
C SER A 79 40.43 -17.26 4.10
N GLY A 80 40.20 -16.62 2.95
CA GLY A 80 39.32 -15.45 2.80
C GLY A 80 40.08 -14.12 2.75
N GLY A 81 39.34 -13.01 2.81
CA GLY A 81 39.89 -11.66 2.78
C GLY A 81 40.05 -11.00 4.15
N SER A 82 40.98 -10.05 4.26
CA SER A 82 41.16 -9.17 5.43
C SER A 82 40.74 -7.72 5.10
N PRO A 83 39.95 -7.06 5.94
CA PRO A 83 39.38 -7.55 7.20
C PRO A 83 38.26 -8.58 6.97
N SER A 84 38.03 -9.48 7.93
CA SER A 84 37.06 -10.59 7.80
C SER A 84 35.59 -10.15 7.79
N ASN A 85 35.30 -8.87 8.07
CA ASN A 85 33.96 -8.32 7.98
C ASN A 85 33.59 -7.81 6.57
N ASN A 86 34.40 -8.11 5.54
CA ASN A 86 34.06 -7.82 4.15
C ASN A 86 32.81 -8.58 3.70
N GLU A 87 32.10 -8.04 2.71
CA GLU A 87 30.81 -8.55 2.26
C GLU A 87 30.94 -9.91 1.56
N TRP A 88 32.01 -10.18 0.82
CA TRP A 88 32.19 -11.49 0.19
C TRP A 88 32.20 -12.62 1.23
N ASP A 89 33.01 -12.47 2.28
CA ASP A 89 33.13 -13.49 3.32
C ASP A 89 31.83 -13.62 4.14
N ARG A 90 31.24 -12.49 4.51
CA ARG A 90 30.00 -12.48 5.29
C ARG A 90 28.82 -13.05 4.50
N ILE A 91 28.72 -12.74 3.20
CA ILE A 91 27.54 -13.00 2.38
C ILE A 91 27.72 -14.18 1.44
N ILE A 92 28.72 -14.16 0.55
CA ILE A 92 28.90 -15.22 -0.46
C ILE A 92 29.22 -16.53 0.25
N THR A 93 30.19 -16.55 1.15
CA THR A 93 30.51 -17.73 1.96
C THR A 93 29.61 -17.91 3.18
N ASN A 94 28.65 -16.99 3.37
CA ASN A 94 27.66 -16.97 4.43
C ASN A 94 28.23 -17.12 5.86
N GLU A 95 29.43 -16.58 6.13
CA GLU A 95 30.04 -16.65 7.47
C GLU A 95 29.25 -15.85 8.52
N ALA A 96 28.40 -14.91 8.09
CA ALA A 96 27.53 -14.14 8.98
C ALA A 96 26.18 -14.84 9.27
N GLY A 97 25.90 -15.99 8.66
CA GLY A 97 24.71 -16.81 8.95
C GLY A 97 23.38 -16.21 8.47
N PHE A 98 23.36 -15.58 7.30
CA PHE A 98 22.14 -15.09 6.68
C PHE A 98 21.19 -16.25 6.32
N SER A 99 19.93 -16.12 6.72
CA SER A 99 18.88 -17.09 6.41
C SER A 99 18.64 -17.19 4.90
N GLY A 100 18.54 -18.42 4.40
CA GLY A 100 18.26 -18.70 2.98
C GLY A 100 19.48 -18.67 2.04
N LEU A 101 20.66 -18.26 2.52
CA LEU A 101 21.90 -18.37 1.74
C LEU A 101 22.61 -19.71 2.00
N PRO A 102 23.20 -20.34 0.97
CA PRO A 102 23.95 -21.57 1.17
C PRO A 102 25.27 -21.30 1.91
N VAL A 103 25.73 -22.29 2.67
CA VAL A 103 27.08 -22.31 3.25
C VAL A 103 27.94 -23.21 2.36
N PRO A 104 29.17 -22.80 1.98
CA PRO A 104 30.10 -23.66 1.25
C PRO A 104 30.34 -24.98 2.00
N SER A 105 30.40 -26.08 1.26
CA SER A 105 30.83 -27.38 1.79
C SER A 105 32.36 -27.42 1.94
N ALA A 106 32.90 -28.48 2.54
CA ALA A 106 34.35 -28.61 2.71
C ALA A 106 35.13 -28.62 1.37
N THR A 107 34.54 -29.14 0.29
CA THR A 107 35.20 -29.19 -1.02
C THR A 107 35.23 -27.80 -1.67
N ASP A 108 34.15 -27.03 -1.55
CA ASP A 108 34.08 -25.64 -2.02
C ASP A 108 35.16 -24.73 -1.38
N LEU A 109 35.73 -25.16 -0.27
CA LEU A 109 36.70 -24.44 0.56
C LEU A 109 38.13 -24.99 0.46
N ASP A 110 38.34 -26.08 -0.28
CA ASP A 110 39.63 -26.73 -0.42
C ASP A 110 40.49 -26.07 -1.53
N THR A 111 41.57 -26.75 -1.92
CA THR A 111 42.56 -26.25 -2.90
C THR A 111 42.52 -27.02 -4.22
N SER A 112 41.51 -27.87 -4.40
CA SER A 112 41.39 -28.81 -5.51
C SER A 112 40.18 -28.44 -6.37
N GLN A 113 40.33 -27.49 -7.29
CA GLN A 113 39.26 -27.08 -8.19
C GLN A 113 38.87 -28.23 -9.16
N ASN A 114 37.71 -28.86 -8.94
CA ASN A 114 37.29 -30.04 -9.70
C ASN A 114 35.76 -30.11 -9.94
N SER A 115 35.28 -31.21 -10.52
CA SER A 115 33.86 -31.39 -10.86
C SER A 115 32.93 -31.38 -9.63
N THR A 116 33.43 -31.68 -8.44
CA THR A 116 32.66 -31.62 -7.20
C THR A 116 32.25 -30.20 -6.88
N ASP A 117 33.18 -29.25 -7.05
CA ASP A 117 32.96 -27.83 -6.80
C ASP A 117 32.07 -27.21 -7.88
N PHE A 118 32.32 -27.58 -9.14
CA PHE A 118 31.46 -27.16 -10.26
C PHE A 118 29.99 -27.52 -10.03
N ASN A 119 29.74 -28.76 -9.57
CA ASN A 119 28.39 -29.28 -9.35
C ASN A 119 27.86 -29.01 -7.92
N SER A 120 28.60 -28.29 -7.08
CA SER A 120 28.19 -28.07 -5.69
C SER A 120 26.96 -27.17 -5.61
N ALA A 121 26.13 -27.37 -4.60
CA ALA A 121 24.96 -26.52 -4.37
C ALA A 121 25.36 -25.05 -4.17
N HIS A 122 26.54 -24.80 -3.56
CA HIS A 122 27.05 -23.46 -3.36
C HIS A 122 27.42 -22.78 -4.69
N ASN A 123 28.13 -23.49 -5.57
CA ASN A 123 28.46 -22.95 -6.89
C ASN A 123 27.23 -22.81 -7.80
N GLN A 124 26.29 -23.74 -7.78
CA GLN A 124 25.04 -23.58 -8.55
C GLN A 124 24.22 -22.36 -8.10
N PHE A 125 24.40 -21.92 -6.85
CA PHE A 125 23.76 -20.71 -6.33
C PHE A 125 24.51 -19.42 -6.70
N TRP A 126 25.85 -19.43 -6.64
CA TRP A 126 26.69 -18.23 -6.73
C TRP A 126 27.60 -18.14 -7.95
N ASN A 127 27.75 -19.18 -8.76
CA ASN A 127 28.54 -19.21 -10.01
C ASN A 127 29.94 -18.58 -9.85
N TRP A 128 30.75 -19.10 -8.92
CA TRP A 128 32.11 -18.61 -8.64
C TRP A 128 33.21 -19.46 -9.30
N PHE A 129 32.91 -20.72 -9.64
CA PHE A 129 33.88 -21.65 -10.21
C PHE A 129 34.39 -21.17 -11.57
N TYR A 130 35.71 -21.16 -11.77
CA TYR A 130 36.41 -20.64 -12.96
C TYR A 130 36.26 -19.13 -13.25
N ILE A 131 35.63 -18.36 -12.36
CA ILE A 131 35.37 -16.95 -12.58
C ILE A 131 35.65 -16.13 -11.32
N ASP A 132 36.63 -15.25 -11.43
CA ASP A 132 36.91 -14.19 -10.47
C ASP A 132 35.90 -13.04 -10.58
N SER A 133 35.46 -12.54 -9.43
CA SER A 133 34.71 -11.29 -9.32
C SER A 133 35.63 -10.17 -8.84
N TRP A 134 35.60 -9.03 -9.53
CA TRP A 134 36.24 -7.80 -9.03
C TRP A 134 35.59 -7.35 -7.71
N ALA A 135 36.44 -7.01 -6.74
CA ALA A 135 36.04 -6.41 -5.47
C ALA A 135 36.45 -4.92 -5.39
N GLN A 136 36.01 -4.22 -4.33
CA GLN A 136 36.25 -2.79 -4.18
C GLN A 136 37.71 -2.43 -3.87
N GLU A 137 38.40 -3.29 -3.14
CA GLU A 137 39.64 -2.94 -2.46
C GLU A 137 40.88 -3.03 -3.35
N ALA A 138 41.80 -2.10 -3.13
CA ALA A 138 43.19 -2.24 -3.58
C ALA A 138 43.94 -3.21 -2.69
N TYR A 139 44.87 -3.98 -3.27
CA TYR A 139 45.75 -4.84 -2.51
C TYR A 139 46.73 -3.99 -1.67
N THR A 140 46.76 -4.24 -0.36
CA THR A 140 47.63 -3.52 0.58
C THR A 140 49.12 -3.66 0.28
N GLY A 141 49.55 -4.81 -0.26
CA GLY A 141 50.95 -5.03 -0.61
C GLY A 141 51.39 -4.27 -1.88
N ASN A 142 50.45 -3.91 -2.75
CA ASN A 142 50.71 -3.12 -3.95
C ASN A 142 49.42 -2.53 -4.53
N SER A 143 49.33 -1.20 -4.51
CA SER A 143 48.18 -0.43 -5.00
C SER A 143 47.95 -0.47 -6.52
N ALA A 144 48.82 -1.11 -7.30
CA ALA A 144 48.54 -1.39 -8.72
C ALA A 144 47.58 -2.59 -8.89
N TYR A 145 47.39 -3.39 -7.84
CA TYR A 145 46.54 -4.57 -7.86
C TYR A 145 45.24 -4.35 -7.10
N ARG A 146 44.20 -5.09 -7.48
CA ARG A 146 42.84 -5.06 -6.92
C ARG A 146 42.45 -6.45 -6.48
N ALA A 147 41.66 -6.52 -5.42
CA ALA A 147 41.16 -7.78 -4.90
C ALA A 147 40.21 -8.44 -5.91
N VAL A 148 40.39 -9.75 -6.08
CA VAL A 148 39.48 -10.64 -6.80
C VAL A 148 39.09 -11.81 -5.91
N ARG A 149 37.88 -12.31 -6.07
CA ARG A 149 37.32 -13.38 -5.24
C ARG A 149 36.63 -14.44 -6.10
N GLY A 150 36.70 -15.69 -5.66
CA GLY A 150 36.12 -16.83 -6.37
C GLY A 150 37.17 -17.61 -7.15
N ASP A 151 36.78 -18.12 -8.32
CA ASP A 151 37.59 -18.99 -9.18
C ASP A 151 37.94 -20.35 -8.55
N ASP A 152 39.06 -20.42 -7.82
CA ASP A 152 39.63 -21.66 -7.27
C ASP A 152 38.86 -22.23 -6.07
N SER A 153 38.23 -21.36 -5.28
CA SER A 153 37.41 -21.73 -4.13
C SER A 153 36.39 -20.64 -3.84
N ALA A 154 35.25 -20.99 -3.24
CA ALA A 154 34.23 -20.04 -2.80
C ALA A 154 34.78 -18.90 -1.92
N ARG A 155 35.84 -19.17 -1.15
CA ARG A 155 36.50 -18.18 -0.28
C ARG A 155 37.84 -17.68 -0.80
N HIS A 156 38.29 -18.15 -1.96
CA HIS A 156 39.58 -17.76 -2.50
C HIS A 156 39.69 -16.24 -2.60
N TRP A 157 40.85 -15.73 -2.20
CA TRP A 157 41.23 -14.33 -2.27
C TRP A 157 42.50 -14.23 -3.12
N GLY A 158 42.37 -13.52 -4.24
CA GLY A 158 43.45 -13.23 -5.16
C GLY A 158 43.60 -11.74 -5.39
N TYR A 159 44.55 -11.38 -6.25
CA TYR A 159 44.70 -10.02 -6.73
C TYR A 159 45.09 -10.02 -8.21
N SER A 160 44.67 -8.98 -8.92
CA SER A 160 44.95 -8.78 -10.34
C SER A 160 45.23 -7.31 -10.62
N SER A 161 45.99 -7.00 -11.67
CA SER A 161 46.30 -5.59 -12.00
C SER A 161 45.00 -4.84 -12.30
N SER A 162 44.91 -3.55 -11.93
CA SER A 162 43.66 -2.80 -12.08
C SER A 162 43.20 -2.63 -13.54
N ASP A 163 44.13 -2.71 -14.48
CA ASP A 163 43.94 -2.62 -15.93
C ASP A 163 43.71 -3.98 -16.61
N LEU A 164 43.77 -5.08 -15.85
CA LEU A 164 43.63 -6.45 -16.36
C LEU A 164 42.29 -6.67 -17.05
N ARG A 165 42.30 -7.20 -18.28
CA ARG A 165 41.09 -7.65 -19.01
C ARG A 165 41.25 -9.08 -19.45
N TYR A 166 40.60 -10.00 -18.76
CA TYR A 166 40.68 -11.44 -19.06
C TYR A 166 39.31 -12.11 -19.03
N PRO A 167 39.13 -13.25 -19.72
CA PRO A 167 37.84 -13.91 -19.85
C PRO A 167 37.38 -14.61 -18.57
N TYR A 168 38.23 -14.69 -17.54
CA TYR A 168 37.94 -15.33 -16.26
C TYR A 168 37.83 -14.35 -15.09
N VAL A 169 37.86 -13.03 -15.32
CA VAL A 169 37.65 -12.01 -14.29
C VAL A 169 36.63 -10.99 -14.76
N GLY A 170 35.71 -10.60 -13.88
CA GLY A 170 34.65 -9.70 -14.30
C GLY A 170 33.79 -9.06 -13.23
N TRP A 171 32.74 -8.42 -13.73
CA TRP A 171 31.81 -7.60 -12.97
C TRP A 171 30.63 -8.43 -12.44
N ARG A 172 30.58 -8.58 -11.12
CA ARG A 172 29.40 -9.06 -10.38
C ARG A 172 28.71 -7.86 -9.70
N PRO A 173 27.60 -7.35 -10.25
CA PRO A 173 26.93 -6.19 -9.68
C PRO A 173 26.17 -6.52 -8.40
N VAL A 174 26.06 -5.49 -7.57
CA VAL A 174 25.23 -5.42 -6.36
C VAL A 174 24.38 -4.16 -6.45
N LEU A 175 23.07 -4.29 -6.24
CA LEU A 175 22.16 -3.18 -6.03
C LEU A 175 21.91 -3.03 -4.53
N GLU A 176 22.31 -1.89 -3.98
CA GLU A 176 21.89 -1.47 -2.65
C GLU A 176 20.61 -0.64 -2.79
N VAL A 177 19.52 -1.12 -2.19
CA VAL A 177 18.21 -0.45 -2.21
C VAL A 177 18.34 0.87 -1.45
N LEU A 178 18.07 1.99 -2.12
CA LEU A 178 18.20 3.33 -1.53
C LEU A 178 16.89 3.87 -0.96
N ASN A 179 15.76 3.29 -1.37
CA ASN A 179 14.45 3.73 -0.95
C ASN A 179 13.52 2.52 -0.75
N SER A 180 12.81 2.48 0.37
CA SER A 180 11.80 1.50 0.70
C SER A 180 10.42 2.11 0.46
N ALA A 181 9.47 1.29 0.03
CA ALA A 181 8.11 1.79 -0.10
C ALA A 181 7.51 2.10 1.29
N PRO A 182 6.68 3.15 1.41
CA PRO A 182 5.95 3.43 2.63
C PRO A 182 4.96 2.31 2.95
N VAL A 183 4.47 2.29 4.19
CA VAL A 183 3.45 1.34 4.65
C VAL A 183 2.23 2.05 5.21
N ILE A 184 1.07 1.42 5.08
CA ILE A 184 -0.20 1.85 5.69
C ILE A 184 -0.66 0.78 6.69
N SER A 185 -1.03 1.19 7.89
CA SER A 185 -1.56 0.29 8.93
C SER A 185 -2.82 -0.46 8.48
N GLY A 186 -3.11 -1.60 9.11
CA GLY A 186 -4.30 -2.40 8.85
C GLY A 186 -4.19 -3.24 7.57
N SER A 187 -5.32 -3.75 7.10
CA SER A 187 -5.43 -4.64 5.95
C SER A 187 -6.60 -4.24 5.07
N ASP A 188 -6.57 -4.67 3.81
CA ASP A 188 -7.73 -4.52 2.93
C ASP A 188 -8.93 -5.26 3.52
N SER A 189 -10.12 -4.68 3.46
CA SER A 189 -11.30 -5.24 4.11
C SER A 189 -12.61 -4.80 3.48
N ASN A 190 -13.60 -5.68 3.52
CA ASN A 190 -14.99 -5.32 3.27
C ASN A 190 -15.64 -4.90 4.59
N LEU A 191 -16.08 -3.65 4.67
CA LEU A 191 -16.69 -3.03 5.85
C LEU A 191 -18.21 -3.29 5.95
N GLY A 192 -18.78 -4.03 4.99
CA GLY A 192 -20.17 -4.44 4.95
C GLY A 192 -21.13 -3.31 4.58
N ASN A 193 -22.37 -3.43 5.04
CA ASN A 193 -23.44 -2.48 4.77
C ASN A 193 -23.32 -1.25 5.68
N LYS A 194 -23.55 -0.06 5.12
CA LYS A 194 -23.49 1.23 5.82
C LYS A 194 -24.69 2.10 5.44
N SER A 195 -25.45 2.56 6.45
CA SER A 195 -26.62 3.44 6.28
C SER A 195 -26.41 4.87 6.79
N ALA A 196 -25.23 5.16 7.34
CA ALA A 196 -24.82 6.47 7.80
C ALA A 196 -23.34 6.71 7.46
N PRO A 197 -22.89 7.97 7.36
CA PRO A 197 -21.46 8.26 7.22
C PRO A 197 -20.67 7.65 8.37
N PHE A 198 -19.43 7.24 8.07
CA PHE A 198 -18.55 6.58 9.01
C PHE A 198 -17.11 7.03 8.77
N THR A 199 -16.23 6.68 9.72
CA THR A 199 -14.82 7.02 9.69
C THR A 199 -13.93 5.77 9.63
N ILE A 200 -12.71 5.94 9.13
CA ILE A 200 -11.65 4.93 9.12
C ILE A 200 -10.40 5.54 9.74
N ASN A 201 -9.83 4.88 10.75
CA ASN A 201 -8.55 5.26 11.33
C ASN A 201 -7.42 4.47 10.68
N TYR A 202 -6.33 5.16 10.33
CA TYR A 202 -5.13 4.56 9.79
C TYR A 202 -3.89 5.40 10.17
N SER A 203 -2.71 4.84 10.02
CA SER A 203 -1.44 5.57 10.06
C SER A 203 -0.56 5.18 8.88
N VAL A 204 0.39 6.05 8.55
CA VAL A 204 1.40 5.80 7.52
C VAL A 204 2.79 5.84 8.14
N ASN A 205 3.71 5.04 7.61
CA ASN A 205 5.10 5.04 8.04
C ASN A 205 6.03 4.75 6.87
N ASP A 206 7.30 5.07 7.04
CA ASP A 206 8.35 4.81 6.08
C ASP A 206 9.68 4.70 6.81
N THR A 207 10.47 3.67 6.48
CA THR A 207 11.79 3.43 7.08
C THR A 207 12.82 4.47 6.65
N ASP A 208 12.63 5.07 5.47
CA ASP A 208 13.48 6.09 4.91
C ASP A 208 13.07 7.45 5.49
N THR A 209 13.68 7.80 6.63
CA THR A 209 13.29 8.99 7.42
C THR A 209 13.47 10.33 6.71
N SER A 210 14.26 10.38 5.64
CA SER A 210 14.41 11.55 4.77
C SER A 210 13.20 11.82 3.87
N ASP A 211 12.32 10.84 3.72
CA ASP A 211 11.27 10.89 2.72
C ASP A 211 10.08 11.72 3.21
N THR A 212 9.32 12.24 2.26
CA THR A 212 8.15 13.08 2.56
C THR A 212 6.91 12.34 2.15
N LEU A 213 6.08 11.98 3.14
CA LEU A 213 4.88 11.20 2.88
C LEU A 213 3.72 12.09 2.44
N THR A 214 3.11 11.75 1.32
CA THR A 214 1.89 12.39 0.83
C THR A 214 0.78 11.34 0.78
N VAL A 215 -0.30 11.57 1.52
CA VAL A 215 -1.46 10.68 1.55
C VAL A 215 -2.59 11.25 0.69
N THR A 216 -3.20 10.41 -0.15
CA THR A 216 -4.41 10.72 -0.91
C THR A 216 -5.51 9.74 -0.54
N GLU A 217 -6.65 10.28 -0.13
CA GLU A 217 -7.85 9.53 0.25
C GLU A 217 -8.91 9.71 -0.83
N LYS A 218 -9.48 8.61 -1.31
CA LYS A 218 -10.55 8.61 -2.32
C LYS A 218 -11.72 7.73 -1.90
N VAL A 219 -12.91 8.10 -2.34
CA VAL A 219 -14.05 7.17 -2.49
C VAL A 219 -14.40 7.11 -3.97
N ASP A 220 -14.43 5.89 -4.50
CA ASP A 220 -14.47 5.56 -5.91
C ASP A 220 -13.40 6.35 -6.68
N THR A 221 -13.81 7.27 -7.56
CA THR A 221 -12.90 8.13 -8.32
C THR A 221 -12.66 9.49 -7.67
N THR A 222 -13.45 9.84 -6.64
CA THR A 222 -13.46 11.18 -6.03
C THR A 222 -12.43 11.28 -4.92
N THR A 223 -11.51 12.24 -5.04
CA THR A 223 -10.58 12.58 -3.95
C THR A 223 -11.33 13.29 -2.83
N ILE A 224 -11.26 12.72 -1.63
CA ILE A 224 -11.84 13.28 -0.40
C ILE A 224 -10.86 14.26 0.23
N ARG A 225 -9.59 13.87 0.32
CA ARG A 225 -8.55 14.65 1.01
C ARG A 225 -7.16 14.27 0.51
N THR A 226 -6.26 15.25 0.49
CA THR A 226 -4.81 15.05 0.33
C THR A 226 -4.10 15.64 1.54
N ILE A 227 -3.21 14.87 2.15
CA ILE A 227 -2.40 15.26 3.30
C ILE A 227 -0.95 15.31 2.82
N ASN A 228 -0.43 16.52 2.63
CA ASN A 228 0.98 16.72 2.32
C ASN A 228 1.80 16.68 3.62
N ASN A 229 2.99 16.10 3.57
CA ASN A 229 3.89 15.96 4.73
C ASN A 229 3.23 15.20 5.89
N ALA A 230 2.58 14.08 5.61
CA ALA A 230 2.00 13.23 6.63
C ALA A 230 3.08 12.77 7.63
N VAL A 231 2.85 13.05 8.90
CA VAL A 231 3.68 12.62 10.03
C VAL A 231 3.64 11.11 10.16
N ARG A 232 4.82 10.48 10.21
CA ARG A 232 5.02 9.04 10.40
C ARG A 232 4.41 8.57 11.73
N GLY A 233 3.68 7.47 11.69
CA GLY A 233 3.05 6.86 12.86
C GLY A 233 1.88 7.65 13.45
N GLN A 234 1.57 8.86 12.95
CA GLN A 234 0.39 9.59 13.37
C GLN A 234 -0.89 8.88 12.88
N THR A 235 -1.87 8.78 13.75
CA THR A 235 -3.21 8.32 13.38
C THR A 235 -3.97 9.44 12.67
N TYR A 236 -4.43 9.13 11.46
CA TYR A 236 -5.35 9.93 10.67
C TYR A 236 -6.73 9.28 10.66
N THR A 237 -7.76 10.12 10.58
CA THR A 237 -9.16 9.70 10.47
C THR A 237 -9.72 10.18 9.14
N LEU A 238 -10.01 9.25 8.22
CA LEU A 238 -10.76 9.50 6.99
C LEU A 238 -12.24 9.54 7.36
N ASP A 239 -12.93 10.63 6.99
CA ASP A 239 -14.35 10.85 7.28
C ASP A 239 -15.14 11.00 5.98
N LEU A 240 -16.18 10.18 5.80
CA LEU A 240 -17.03 10.21 4.62
C LEU A 240 -18.19 11.23 4.72
N SER A 241 -18.35 11.94 5.83
CA SER A 241 -19.50 12.84 6.05
C SER A 241 -19.68 13.89 4.96
N SER A 242 -18.59 14.44 4.41
CA SER A 242 -18.62 15.47 3.37
C SER A 242 -19.09 14.97 2.00
N VAL A 243 -18.94 13.67 1.73
CA VAL A 243 -19.26 13.05 0.42
C VAL A 243 -20.46 12.11 0.49
N TRP A 244 -20.89 11.72 1.70
CA TRP A 244 -21.91 10.69 1.91
C TRP A 244 -23.19 10.93 1.14
N SER A 245 -23.71 12.16 1.14
CA SER A 245 -24.97 12.52 0.46
C SER A 245 -24.89 12.39 -1.07
N THR A 246 -23.68 12.41 -1.64
CA THR A 246 -23.45 12.31 -3.09
C THR A 246 -23.30 10.88 -3.58
N LEU A 247 -23.00 9.94 -2.68
CA LEU A 247 -22.86 8.53 -3.02
C LEU A 247 -24.22 7.91 -3.34
N SER A 248 -24.30 7.16 -4.44
CA SER A 248 -25.47 6.34 -4.77
C SER A 248 -25.67 5.21 -3.77
N LEU A 249 -26.82 4.52 -3.81
CA LEU A 249 -26.93 3.23 -3.14
C LEU A 249 -26.10 2.19 -3.89
N GLY A 250 -25.56 1.21 -3.19
CA GLY A 250 -24.75 0.13 -3.77
C GLY A 250 -23.31 0.11 -3.28
N SER A 251 -22.45 -0.61 -4.00
CA SER A 251 -21.05 -0.83 -3.59
C SER A 251 -20.16 0.36 -3.92
N HIS A 252 -19.27 0.68 -3.00
CA HIS A 252 -18.28 1.74 -3.07
C HIS A 252 -16.91 1.23 -2.62
N THR A 253 -15.85 1.84 -3.16
CA THR A 253 -14.47 1.53 -2.81
C THR A 253 -13.77 2.75 -2.24
N ILE A 254 -13.14 2.61 -1.08
CA ILE A 254 -12.28 3.64 -0.48
C ILE A 254 -10.83 3.23 -0.75
N THR A 255 -10.03 4.19 -1.21
CA THR A 255 -8.60 3.98 -1.46
C THR A 255 -7.81 5.02 -0.69
N ILE A 256 -6.88 4.56 0.14
CA ILE A 256 -5.89 5.40 0.81
C ILE A 256 -4.55 5.05 0.18
N THR A 257 -3.91 6.03 -0.47
CA THR A 257 -2.59 5.85 -1.08
C THR A 257 -1.59 6.76 -0.40
N VAL A 258 -0.43 6.23 -0.01
CA VAL A 258 0.72 7.01 0.45
C VAL A 258 1.84 6.92 -0.57
N ASN A 259 2.47 8.06 -0.85
CA ASN A 259 3.62 8.21 -1.75
C ASN A 259 4.76 8.88 -0.97
N ASP A 260 5.99 8.41 -1.11
CA ASP A 260 7.18 8.89 -0.39
C ASP A 260 7.94 10.04 -1.08
N GLY A 261 7.56 10.38 -2.31
CA GLY A 261 8.24 11.36 -3.16
C GLY A 261 9.53 10.85 -3.81
N LYS A 262 9.88 9.58 -3.61
CA LYS A 262 11.07 8.86 -4.11
C LYS A 262 10.73 7.63 -4.95
N GLY A 263 9.45 7.48 -5.30
CA GLY A 263 8.95 6.46 -6.22
C GLY A 263 8.33 5.24 -5.52
N GLY A 264 8.37 5.17 -4.19
CA GLY A 264 7.65 4.17 -3.42
C GLY A 264 6.24 4.61 -3.10
N THR A 265 5.31 3.66 -3.21
CA THR A 265 3.90 3.88 -2.89
C THR A 265 3.32 2.66 -2.19
N ALA A 266 2.36 2.88 -1.31
CA ALA A 266 1.48 1.85 -0.79
C ALA A 266 0.02 2.26 -0.88
N THR A 267 -0.85 1.28 -1.06
CA THR A 267 -2.30 1.48 -1.19
C THR A 267 -3.04 0.54 -0.24
N ARG A 268 -4.04 1.08 0.45
CA ARG A 268 -4.98 0.37 1.31
C ARG A 268 -6.38 0.56 0.77
N THR A 269 -7.11 -0.55 0.63
CA THR A 269 -8.43 -0.58 0.00
C THR A 269 -9.49 -1.09 0.96
N TYR A 270 -10.58 -0.33 1.10
CA TYR A 270 -11.78 -0.78 1.81
C TYR A 270 -12.96 -0.78 0.86
N THR A 271 -13.82 -1.79 0.96
CA THR A 271 -15.10 -1.82 0.23
C THR A 271 -16.25 -1.71 1.21
N PHE A 272 -17.36 -1.10 0.80
CA PHE A 272 -18.59 -1.09 1.58
C PHE A 272 -19.80 -0.99 0.64
N THR A 273 -20.98 -1.38 1.14
CA THR A 273 -22.24 -1.17 0.42
C THR A 273 -23.04 -0.10 1.14
N LYS A 274 -23.28 1.02 0.47
CA LYS A 274 -24.20 2.04 0.96
C LYS A 274 -25.63 1.52 0.82
N THR A 275 -26.32 1.40 1.94
CA THR A 275 -27.70 0.93 2.03
C THR A 275 -28.57 2.01 2.63
N ASP A 276 -29.83 2.06 2.22
CA ASP A 276 -30.85 2.80 2.95
C ASP A 276 -32.00 1.84 3.28
N ASP A 277 -32.50 1.93 4.51
CA ASP A 277 -33.59 1.12 5.01
C ASP A 277 -34.88 1.92 5.17
N ARG A 278 -34.85 3.24 4.96
CA ARG A 278 -35.98 4.11 5.24
C ARG A 278 -36.18 5.21 4.21
N ILE A 279 -37.43 5.46 3.87
CA ILE A 279 -37.84 6.73 3.28
C ILE A 279 -38.50 7.53 4.38
N LYS A 280 -37.93 8.69 4.74
CA LYS A 280 -38.52 9.58 5.74
C LYS A 280 -38.49 11.03 5.27
N PHE A 281 -39.65 11.68 5.20
CA PHE A 281 -39.74 13.08 4.77
C PHE A 281 -40.88 13.82 5.44
N THR A 282 -40.75 15.15 5.51
CA THR A 282 -41.78 16.11 5.93
C THR A 282 -41.89 17.23 4.91
N LEU A 283 -42.93 18.07 5.01
CA LEU A 283 -42.92 19.33 4.27
C LEU A 283 -41.74 20.19 4.73
N LYS A 284 -41.00 20.76 3.77
CA LYS A 284 -39.90 21.69 4.06
C LYS A 284 -40.38 22.91 4.84
N ASN A 285 -41.57 23.41 4.49
CA ASN A 285 -42.27 24.49 5.17
C ASN A 285 -43.67 24.00 5.56
N PRO A 286 -44.08 24.13 6.84
CA PRO A 286 -45.47 23.89 7.24
C PRO A 286 -46.44 24.83 6.50
N ILE A 287 -47.69 24.41 6.34
CA ILE A 287 -48.75 25.25 5.77
C ILE A 287 -49.38 26.09 6.89
N GLU A 288 -49.26 27.41 6.80
CA GLU A 288 -49.84 28.33 7.79
C GLU A 288 -51.36 28.32 7.80
N THR A 289 -51.92 28.34 9.02
CA THR A 289 -53.36 28.47 9.26
C THR A 289 -53.61 29.59 10.27
N SER A 290 -54.74 30.30 10.14
CA SER A 290 -55.13 31.37 11.07
C SER A 290 -55.59 30.84 12.43
N ILE A 291 -56.07 29.59 12.47
CA ILE A 291 -56.53 28.86 13.65
C ILE A 291 -56.02 27.42 13.62
N ALA A 292 -56.16 26.70 14.74
CA ALA A 292 -55.85 25.27 14.79
C ALA A 292 -56.75 24.50 13.82
N ALA A 293 -56.15 23.76 12.88
CA ALA A 293 -56.88 22.81 12.07
C ALA A 293 -57.45 21.72 12.98
N LYS A 294 -58.73 21.41 12.78
CA LYS A 294 -59.46 20.39 13.53
C LYS A 294 -59.38 19.05 12.85
N LYS A 295 -59.34 19.02 11.52
CA LYS A 295 -59.28 17.78 10.74
C LYS A 295 -58.29 17.86 9.59
N ILE A 296 -57.76 16.71 9.21
CA ILE A 296 -56.94 16.54 8.02
C ILE A 296 -57.32 15.25 7.28
N VAL A 297 -57.36 15.32 5.96
CA VAL A 297 -57.42 14.16 5.08
C VAL A 297 -56.11 14.12 4.31
N VAL A 298 -55.36 13.03 4.41
CA VAL A 298 -54.11 12.83 3.66
C VAL A 298 -54.31 11.67 2.70
N SER A 299 -53.83 11.81 1.47
CA SER A 299 -53.89 10.79 0.43
C SER A 299 -52.57 10.73 -0.31
N GLY A 300 -52.20 9.56 -0.82
CA GLY A 300 -50.96 9.39 -1.58
C GLY A 300 -50.96 8.14 -2.43
N VAL A 301 -50.05 8.12 -3.39
CA VAL A 301 -49.76 6.99 -4.27
C VAL A 301 -48.41 6.44 -3.82
N LEU A 302 -48.46 5.33 -3.09
CA LEU A 302 -47.31 4.67 -2.48
C LEU A 302 -47.29 3.20 -2.89
N THR A 303 -46.10 2.66 -3.13
CA THR A 303 -45.86 1.21 -3.18
C THR A 303 -45.13 0.82 -1.90
N VAL A 304 -45.84 0.12 -1.01
CA VAL A 304 -45.30 -0.41 0.25
C VAL A 304 -45.34 -1.94 0.16
N PRO A 305 -44.22 -2.59 -0.18
CA PRO A 305 -44.19 -4.04 -0.34
C PRO A 305 -44.39 -4.79 0.97
N ASN A 306 -44.78 -6.06 0.87
CA ASN A 306 -44.94 -6.92 2.06
C ASN A 306 -43.62 -7.03 2.82
N GLY A 307 -43.67 -6.87 4.14
CA GLY A 307 -42.49 -6.82 5.02
C GLY A 307 -41.95 -5.41 5.28
N ALA A 308 -42.42 -4.38 4.56
CA ALA A 308 -42.18 -2.98 4.88
C ALA A 308 -43.29 -2.42 5.79
N THR A 309 -42.99 -1.38 6.57
CA THR A 309 -43.97 -0.70 7.42
C THR A 309 -44.11 0.76 7.02
N LEU A 310 -45.35 1.25 6.94
CA LEU A 310 -45.70 2.64 6.70
C LEU A 310 -46.15 3.30 8.01
N SER A 311 -45.63 4.49 8.29
CA SER A 311 -46.15 5.41 9.29
C SER A 311 -46.41 6.77 8.65
N VAL A 312 -47.61 7.31 8.85
CA VAL A 312 -47.98 8.66 8.43
C VAL A 312 -48.40 9.43 9.67
N LYS A 313 -47.77 10.58 9.90
CA LYS A 313 -48.09 11.47 11.02
C LYS A 313 -48.46 12.85 10.51
N ALA A 314 -49.30 13.56 11.25
CA ALA A 314 -49.60 14.96 11.00
C ALA A 314 -49.60 15.76 12.30
N CYS A 315 -49.33 17.06 12.22
CA CYS A 315 -49.49 17.98 13.33
C CYS A 315 -50.23 19.23 12.85
N ASN A 316 -50.98 19.88 13.75
CA ASN A 316 -51.63 21.17 13.47
C ASN A 316 -50.85 22.37 14.03
N ASN A 317 -49.72 22.14 14.71
CA ASN A 317 -48.78 23.13 15.25
C ASN A 317 -47.36 23.03 14.63
N GLY A 318 -47.26 22.79 13.32
CA GLY A 318 -46.02 22.54 12.59
C GLY A 318 -44.94 23.63 12.63
N PHE A 319 -45.27 24.85 13.09
CA PHE A 319 -44.29 25.93 13.33
C PHE A 319 -43.63 25.87 14.71
N ASP A 320 -44.10 25.03 15.61
CA ASP A 320 -43.46 24.82 16.91
C ASP A 320 -42.06 24.22 16.71
N SER A 321 -41.12 24.55 17.60
CA SER A 321 -39.79 23.92 17.58
C SER A 321 -39.88 22.41 17.81
N ASN A 322 -40.91 21.96 18.52
CA ASN A 322 -41.25 20.57 18.78
C ASN A 322 -42.76 20.36 18.51
N PRO A 323 -43.18 20.14 17.25
CA PRO A 323 -44.58 19.95 16.92
C PRO A 323 -45.17 18.69 17.57
N THR A 324 -46.47 18.74 17.86
CA THR A 324 -47.23 17.62 18.42
C THR A 324 -47.65 16.70 17.27
N TRP A 325 -46.80 15.72 16.96
CA TRP A 325 -47.08 14.75 15.89
C TRP A 325 -48.08 13.69 16.35
N GLU A 326 -49.20 13.61 15.63
CA GLU A 326 -50.26 12.63 15.83
C GLU A 326 -50.20 11.56 14.74
N ASP A 327 -50.37 10.28 15.11
CA ASP A 327 -50.36 9.16 14.16
C ASP A 327 -51.67 9.10 13.39
N ILE A 328 -51.58 9.27 12.08
CA ILE A 328 -52.73 9.28 11.17
C ILE A 328 -52.69 8.07 10.21
N THR A 329 -51.83 7.09 10.44
CA THR A 329 -51.58 5.97 9.51
C THR A 329 -52.86 5.21 9.16
N THR A 330 -53.69 4.87 10.16
CA THR A 330 -54.98 4.20 9.94
C THR A 330 -55.94 5.06 9.13
N ALA A 331 -56.01 6.37 9.41
CA ALA A 331 -56.87 7.30 8.66
C ALA A 331 -56.39 7.43 7.21
N PHE A 332 -55.08 7.51 6.99
CA PHE A 332 -54.47 7.53 5.66
C PHE A 332 -54.80 6.25 4.86
N LEU A 333 -54.58 5.07 5.44
CA LEU A 333 -54.86 3.78 4.80
C LEU A 333 -56.35 3.61 4.46
N ASN A 334 -57.23 4.07 5.35
CA ASN A 334 -58.68 3.98 5.17
C ASN A 334 -59.28 5.15 4.35
N ARG A 335 -58.45 6.11 3.90
CA ARG A 335 -58.89 7.33 3.20
C ARG A 335 -59.93 8.13 4.00
N GLN A 336 -59.70 8.28 5.29
CA GLN A 336 -60.58 8.95 6.25
C GLN A 336 -59.97 10.25 6.77
N ALA A 337 -60.83 11.15 7.24
CA ALA A 337 -60.40 12.33 7.97
C ALA A 337 -59.89 11.93 9.37
N TYR A 338 -58.71 12.41 9.73
CA TYR A 338 -58.21 12.38 11.09
C TYR A 338 -58.64 13.64 11.84
N SER A 339 -59.09 13.50 13.08
CA SER A 339 -59.43 14.63 13.95
C SER A 339 -58.29 14.87 14.93
N PHE A 340 -57.67 16.05 14.87
CA PHE A 340 -56.56 16.39 15.76
C PHE A 340 -57.03 16.46 17.21
N THR A 341 -56.23 15.91 18.10
CA THR A 341 -56.42 16.00 19.56
C THR A 341 -55.62 17.17 20.13
N ASN A 342 -54.56 17.62 19.46
CA ASN A 342 -53.80 18.77 19.89
C ASN A 342 -54.61 20.07 19.78
N THR A 343 -54.68 20.79 20.91
CA THR A 343 -55.37 22.08 21.04
C THR A 343 -54.43 23.21 21.44
N THR A 344 -53.12 22.96 21.48
CA THR A 344 -52.11 23.94 21.94
C THR A 344 -51.01 24.18 20.90
N LYS A 345 -50.36 25.34 20.96
CA LYS A 345 -49.14 25.66 20.20
C LYS A 345 -48.21 26.54 21.03
N THR A 346 -46.93 26.51 20.70
CA THR A 346 -45.90 27.37 21.31
C THR A 346 -45.41 28.46 20.36
N ALA A 347 -45.52 28.27 19.05
CA ALA A 347 -45.21 29.27 18.04
C ALA A 347 -46.29 30.36 17.98
N ALA A 348 -45.96 31.49 17.34
CA ALA A 348 -46.92 32.57 17.09
C ALA A 348 -48.07 32.13 16.17
N LYS A 349 -47.79 31.24 15.22
CA LYS A 349 -48.71 30.80 14.15
C LYS A 349 -49.11 29.33 14.31
N TRP A 350 -50.33 29.00 13.92
CA TRP A 350 -50.72 27.61 13.68
C TRP A 350 -50.20 27.17 12.31
N GLY A 351 -50.06 25.85 12.11
CA GLY A 351 -49.75 25.35 10.78
C GLY A 351 -49.71 23.85 10.70
N ILE A 352 -50.00 23.32 9.53
CA ILE A 352 -50.06 21.88 9.30
C ILE A 352 -48.71 21.40 8.75
N ASN A 353 -48.22 20.29 9.28
CA ASN A 353 -47.15 19.53 8.64
C ASN A 353 -47.52 18.04 8.64
N ILE A 354 -46.92 17.29 7.71
CA ILE A 354 -47.14 15.86 7.52
C ILE A 354 -45.75 15.20 7.47
N GLN A 355 -45.64 14.01 8.05
CA GLN A 355 -44.47 13.17 8.00
C GLN A 355 -44.85 11.81 7.42
N PHE A 356 -44.09 11.34 6.45
CA PHE A 356 -44.12 9.96 6.00
C PHE A 356 -42.83 9.29 6.45
N GLU A 357 -42.95 8.07 6.94
CA GLU A 357 -41.84 7.17 7.22
C GLU A 357 -42.19 5.77 6.71
N ILE A 358 -41.40 5.25 5.79
CA ILE A 358 -41.52 3.87 5.29
C ILE A 358 -40.23 3.15 5.63
N LEU A 359 -40.30 2.15 6.51
CA LEU A 359 -39.18 1.30 6.85
C LEU A 359 -39.24 0.03 5.99
N LYS A 360 -38.13 -0.33 5.33
CA LYS A 360 -38.05 -1.47 4.40
C LYS A 360 -38.28 -2.81 5.10
N GLY A 361 -37.87 -2.95 6.36
CA GLY A 361 -38.06 -4.18 7.13
C GLY A 361 -37.47 -5.40 6.41
N THR A 362 -38.30 -6.41 6.16
CA THR A 362 -37.90 -7.64 5.43
C THR A 362 -38.23 -7.60 3.94
N ALA A 363 -38.79 -6.50 3.44
CA ALA A 363 -39.17 -6.39 2.03
C ALA A 363 -37.93 -6.40 1.12
N THR A 364 -38.01 -7.14 0.01
CA THR A 364 -36.98 -7.16 -1.03
C THR A 364 -37.28 -6.19 -2.17
N ASP A 365 -38.57 -5.98 -2.44
CA ASP A 365 -39.06 -5.12 -3.53
C ASP A 365 -38.84 -3.63 -3.24
N GLN A 366 -39.03 -2.80 -4.27
CA GLN A 366 -38.87 -1.35 -4.17
C GLN A 366 -40.00 -0.72 -3.34
N ILE A 367 -39.63 0.27 -2.53
CA ILE A 367 -40.57 1.23 -1.96
C ILE A 367 -40.63 2.42 -2.91
N ILE A 368 -41.85 2.83 -3.28
CA ILE A 368 -42.06 3.95 -4.20
C ILE A 368 -43.03 4.94 -3.56
N VAL A 369 -42.76 6.24 -3.73
CA VAL A 369 -43.63 7.36 -3.35
C VAL A 369 -43.82 8.22 -4.60
N ASP A 370 -44.93 8.03 -5.31
CA ASP A 370 -45.19 8.77 -6.56
C ASP A 370 -45.77 10.16 -6.30
N GLY A 371 -46.47 10.33 -5.19
CA GLY A 371 -47.02 11.61 -4.79
C GLY A 371 -47.95 11.52 -3.59
N PHE A 372 -48.25 12.67 -3.00
CA PHE A 372 -49.23 12.80 -1.93
C PHE A 372 -49.92 14.16 -1.99
N GLY A 373 -51.08 14.26 -1.36
CA GLY A 373 -51.86 15.48 -1.21
C GLY A 373 -52.68 15.44 0.07
N PHE A 374 -53.20 16.59 0.47
CA PHE A 374 -54.03 16.68 1.67
C PHE A 374 -54.99 17.86 1.61
N SER A 375 -56.07 17.75 2.38
CA SER A 375 -57.02 18.83 2.66
C SER A 375 -57.26 18.91 4.16
N PHE A 376 -57.67 20.08 4.66
CA PHE A 376 -57.87 20.30 6.08
C PHE A 376 -59.03 21.26 6.35
N GLU A 377 -59.58 21.18 7.56
CA GLU A 377 -60.67 22.01 8.09
C GLU A 377 -60.29 22.58 9.46
#